data_AF-A0A7W1M7K2-F1
#
_entry.id   AF-A0A7W1M7K2-F1
#
_cell.length_a   1.000
_cell.length_b   1.000
_cell.length_c   1.000
_cell.angle_alpha   90.00
_cell.angle_beta   90.00
_cell.angle_gamma   90.00
#
_symmetry.space_group_name_H-M   'P 1'
#
loop_
_entity.id
_entity.type
_entity.pdbx_description
1 polymer ?
#
loop_
_entity_poly.entity_id
_entity_poly.type
_entity_poly.pdbx_seq_one_letter_code
_entity_poly.pdbx_strand_id
1 'polypeptide(L)' 'MGLSLSHLLLVLVAVLIVFGARRLPSVMTDLAKGLKAFKNGLKEGDETPPLTIDKSKPEADL' A
#
# COMPACT_ATOMS: atom_id res chain seq x y z
N MET A 1 -27.47 -18.65 0.27
CA MET A 1 -26.80 -18.17 1.50
C MET A 1 -25.49 -17.52 1.10
N GLY A 2 -25.55 -16.28 0.61
CA GLY A 2 -24.39 -15.58 0.08
C GLY A 2 -23.44 -15.14 1.20
N LEU A 3 -22.20 -14.84 0.83
CA LEU A 3 -21.22 -14.19 1.69
C LEU A 3 -21.74 -12.81 2.08
N SER A 4 -22.64 -12.78 3.06
CA SER A 4 -23.13 -11.57 3.69
C SER A 4 -21.94 -10.84 4.30
N LEU A 5 -21.98 -9.51 4.30
CA LEU A 5 -21.01 -8.65 4.98
C LEU A 5 -20.71 -9.13 6.41
N SER A 6 -21.69 -9.71 7.11
CA SER A 6 -21.53 -10.30 8.43
C SER A 6 -20.48 -11.42 8.48
N HIS A 7 -20.45 -12.31 7.47
CA HIS A 7 -19.48 -13.41 7.40
C HIS A 7 -18.08 -12.89 7.07
N LEU A 8 -17.98 -11.94 6.14
CA LEU A 8 -16.69 -11.34 5.78
C LEU A 8 -16.07 -10.59 6.97
N LEU A 9 -16.90 -9.90 7.76
CA LEU A 9 -16.47 -9.21 8.97
C LEU A 9 -16.02 -10.21 10.06
N LEU A 10 -16.72 -11.34 10.24
CA LEU A 10 -16.32 -12.40 11.17
C LEU A 10 -14.94 -12.98 10.81
N VAL A 11 -14.70 -13.25 9.53
CA VAL A 11 -13.40 -13.75 9.03
C VAL A 11 -12.31 -12.71 9.22
N LEU A 12 -12.59 -11.43 8.96
CA LEU A 12 -11.65 -10.32 9.16
C LEU A 12 -11.17 -10.26 10.62
N VAL A 13 -12.10 -10.39 11.57
CA VAL A 13 -11.78 -10.42 13.02
C VAL A 13 -10.92 -11.64 13.36
N ALA A 14 -11.25 -12.82 12.84
CA ALA A 14 -10.46 -14.03 13.07
C ALA A 14 -9.01 -13.88 12.56
N VAL A 15 -8.82 -13.32 11.36
CA VAL A 15 -7.49 -13.05 10.81
C VAL A 15 -6.73 -12.03 11.66
N LEU A 16 -7.41 -10.97 12.15
CA LEU A 16 -6.81 -10.00 13.06
C LEU A 16 -6.33 -10.61 14.38
N ILE A 17 -7.03 -11.62 14.91
CA ILE A 17 -6.61 -12.33 16.12
C ILE A 17 -5.38 -13.21 15.83
N VAL A 18 -5.39 -13.96 14.74
CA VAL A 18 -4.29 -14.88 14.37
C VAL A 18 -3.01 -14.11 14.02
N PHE A 19 -3.12 -13.06 13.19
CA PHE A 19 -1.98 -12.25 12.79
C PHE A 19 -1.60 -11.20 13.83
N GLY A 20 -2.56 -10.72 14.61
CA GLY A 20 -2.41 -9.61 15.54
C GLY A 20 -2.36 -8.24 14.84
N ALA A 21 -2.85 -7.20 15.52
CA ALA A 21 -2.87 -5.82 15.00
C ALA A 21 -1.47 -5.23 14.71
N ARG A 22 -0.40 -5.85 15.25
CA ARG A 22 0.98 -5.39 15.05
C ARG A 22 1.65 -5.92 13.78
N ARG A 23 1.25 -7.10 13.30
CA ARG A 23 1.82 -7.69 12.07
C ARG A 23 1.08 -7.23 10.82
N LEU A 24 -0.25 -7.09 10.89
CA LEU A 24 -1.11 -6.64 9.80
C LEU A 24 -0.60 -5.37 9.07
N PRO A 25 -0.28 -4.25 9.76
CA PRO A 25 0.18 -3.04 9.09
C PRO A 25 1.55 -3.21 8.42
N SER A 26 2.44 -4.05 8.96
CA SER A 26 3.74 -4.32 8.35
C SER A 26 3.58 -5.05 7.02
N VAL A 27 2.82 -6.15 6.99
CA VAL A 27 2.59 -6.91 5.75
C VAL A 27 1.75 -6.10 4.75
N MET A 28 0.75 -5.35 5.20
CA MET A 28 -0.02 -4.47 4.33
C MET A 28 0.84 -3.36 3.73
N THR A 29 1.84 -2.85 4.45
CA THR A 29 2.77 -1.83 3.95
C THR A 29 3.65 -2.38 2.83
N ASP A 30 4.18 -3.59 2.97
CA ASP A 30 5.02 -4.21 1.94
C ASP A 30 4.20 -4.57 0.70
N LEU A 31 2.97 -5.07 0.89
CA LEU A 31 2.02 -5.28 -0.20
C LEU A 31 1.64 -3.97 -0.89
N ALA A 32 1.37 -2.91 -0.12
CA ALA A 32 1.03 -1.60 -0.68
C ALA A 32 2.17 -0.99 -1.50
N LYS A 33 3.43 -1.15 -1.06
CA LYS A 33 4.61 -0.74 -1.84
C LYS A 33 4.70 -1.50 -3.16
N GLY A 34 4.53 -2.82 -3.15
CA GLY A 34 4.53 -3.64 -4.37
C GLY A 34 3.41 -3.25 -5.33
N LEU A 35 2.19 -3.05 -4.81
CA LEU A 35 1.04 -2.63 -5.61
C LEU A 35 1.19 -1.21 -6.16
N LYS A 36 1.82 -0.30 -5.40
CA LYS A 36 2.14 1.07 -5.84
C LYS A 36 3.18 1.07 -6.97
N ALA A 37 4.25 0.27 -6.82
CA ALA A 37 5.26 0.10 -7.86
C ALA A 37 4.66 -0.52 -9.13
N PHE A 38 3.80 -1.53 -8.99
CA PHE A 38 3.08 -2.14 -10.10
C PHE A 38 2.15 -1.13 -10.80
N LYS A 39 1.38 -0.34 -10.03
CA LYS A 39 0.51 0.70 -10.60
C LYS A 39 1.29 1.80 -11.32
N ASN A 40 2.44 2.19 -10.77
CA ASN A 40 3.32 3.19 -11.39
C ASN A 40 3.93 2.66 -12.69
N GLY A 41 4.44 1.43 -12.71
CA GLY A 41 5.00 0.81 -13.91
C GLY A 41 3.96 0.60 -15.02
N LEU A 42 2.69 0.31 -14.67
CA LEU A 42 1.60 0.28 -15.65
C LEU A 42 1.24 1.67 -16.20
N LYS A 43 1.39 2.74 -15.41
CA LYS A 43 1.18 4.12 -15.84
C LYS A 43 2.34 4.65 -16.71
N GLU A 44 3.57 4.27 -16.41
CA GLU A 44 4.75 4.59 -17.23
C GLU A 44 4.71 3.94 -18.62
N GLY A 45 3.95 2.85 -18.78
CA GLY A 45 3.68 2.24 -20.08
C GLY A 45 2.76 3.05 -20.99
N ASP A 46 2.01 4.02 -20.44
CA ASP A 46 1.03 4.84 -21.15
C ASP A 46 1.45 6.33 -21.23
N GLU A 47 2.22 6.84 -20.27
CA GLU A 47 2.68 8.24 -20.22
C GLU A 47 4.14 8.37 -19.71
N THR A 48 4.99 9.03 -20.49
CA THR A 48 6.36 9.45 -20.09
C THR A 48 6.40 10.29 -18.79
N PRO A 49 7.48 10.22 -17.98
CA PRO A 49 7.43 10.43 -16.53
C PRO A 49 7.50 11.91 -16.09
N PRO A 50 6.79 12.32 -15.02
CA PRO A 50 7.29 13.38 -14.16
C PRO A 50 8.25 12.76 -13.15
N LEU A 51 9.55 12.94 -13.43
CA LEU A 51 10.59 12.86 -12.42
C LEU A 51 10.32 13.89 -11.31
N THR A 52 10.80 13.56 -10.11
CA THR A 52 10.96 14.40 -8.90
C THR A 52 9.71 14.68 -8.07
N ILE A 53 9.76 14.30 -6.78
CA ILE A 53 9.99 15.25 -5.67
C ILE A 53 10.73 14.46 -4.58
N ASP A 54 12.06 14.41 -4.69
CA ASP A 54 12.91 14.26 -3.50
C ASP A 54 12.95 15.64 -2.84
N LYS A 55 12.21 15.77 -1.75
CA LYS A 55 12.16 16.97 -0.91
C LYS A 55 13.34 16.91 0.06
N SER A 56 14.57 17.03 -0.45
CA SER A 56 15.75 17.17 0.40
C SER A 56 16.63 18.31 -0.10
N LYS A 57 16.53 19.42 0.63
CA LYS A 57 17.58 20.42 0.89
C LYS A 57 17.79 21.52 -0.18
N PRO A 58 17.20 22.71 0.00
CA PRO A 58 17.78 23.94 -0.51
C PRO A 58 18.94 24.31 0.42
N GLU A 59 20.10 23.69 0.21
CA GLU A 59 21.38 24.33 0.54
C GLU A 59 21.78 25.14 -0.67
N ALA A 60 21.50 26.44 -0.60
CA ALA A 60 22.13 27.45 -1.43
C ALA A 60 22.63 28.54 -0.47
N ASP A 61 23.76 28.23 0.16
CA ASP A 61 24.77 29.22 0.52
C ASP A 61 25.32 29.86 -0.77
N LEU A 62 25.68 31.15 -0.65
CA LEU A 62 26.29 32.09 -1.61
C LEU A 62 25.34 33.05 -2.36
#